data_AF-A0A1W1C8U5-F1
#
_entry.id   AF-A0A1W1C8U5-F1
#
_cell.length_a   1.000
_cell.length_b   1.000
_cell.length_c   1.000
_cell.angle_alpha   90.00
_cell.angle_beta   90.00
_cell.angle_gamma   90.00
#
_symmetry.space_group_name_H-M   'P 1'
#
loop_
_entity.id
_entity.type
_entity.pdbx_description
1 polymer ?
#
loop_
_entity_poly.entity_id
_entity_poly.type
_entity_poly.pdbx_seq_one_letter_code
_entity_poly.pdbx_strand_id
1 'polypeptide(L)'
;MAERGSKGKSNGRRESFLSALVSTPTLGDNDDAITKLCKFNFKFFTYEVDVTQNFNEWTQPELSELFSSLQNFSAESLEYWKNTTAGPKRTPYLLIYDGFPPEEKTKLSGPSKSVPKEAKWARFRLDTTKRLIGFVIPEEFAVSAKEMSATIFDSNCFYVVYLDRDHNFYSS
;
A
#
# COMPACT_ATOMS: atom_id res chain seq x y z
N MET A 1 59.28 -9.77 35.41
CA MET A 1 57.93 -10.30 35.09
C MET A 1 57.38 -9.46 33.95
N ALA A 2 57.33 -10.00 32.73
CA ALA A 2 56.82 -9.27 31.57
C ALA A 2 55.38 -9.71 31.30
N GLU A 3 54.43 -8.80 31.49
CA GLU A 3 53.03 -9.01 31.12
C GLU A 3 52.92 -9.11 29.60
N ARG A 4 52.51 -10.28 29.11
CA ARG A 4 52.13 -10.49 27.71
C ARG A 4 50.76 -9.87 27.49
N GLY A 5 50.74 -8.60 27.07
CA GLY A 5 49.56 -7.99 26.47
C GLY A 5 49.22 -8.69 25.16
N SER A 6 48.18 -9.54 25.17
CA SER A 6 47.60 -10.10 23.95
C SER A 6 46.92 -8.98 23.16
N LYS A 7 47.64 -8.38 22.22
CA LYS A 7 47.03 -7.51 21.20
C LYS A 7 46.25 -8.41 20.25
N GLY A 8 44.96 -8.58 20.52
CA GLY A 8 44.03 -9.19 19.56
C GLY A 8 44.11 -8.43 18.24
N LYS A 9 44.45 -9.11 17.14
CA LYS A 9 44.48 -8.52 15.80
C LYS A 9 43.08 -7.97 15.49
N SER A 10 42.98 -6.67 15.20
CA SER A 10 41.79 -6.06 14.61
C SER A 10 41.41 -6.83 13.35
N ASN A 11 40.15 -7.27 13.29
CA ASN A 11 39.61 -7.98 12.14
C ASN A 11 38.72 -6.99 11.39
N GLY A 12 39.24 -6.39 10.32
CA GLY A 12 38.52 -5.38 9.55
C GLY A 12 37.13 -5.85 9.09
N ARG A 13 36.94 -7.14 8.78
CA ARG A 13 35.61 -7.69 8.44
C ARG A 13 34.63 -7.61 9.62
N ARG A 14 35.11 -7.87 10.84
CA ARG A 14 34.31 -7.75 12.06
C ARG A 14 33.95 -6.30 12.35
N GLU A 15 34.90 -5.39 12.20
CA GLU A 15 34.68 -3.96 12.42
C GLU A 15 33.70 -3.38 11.40
N SER A 16 33.83 -3.73 10.11
CA SER A 16 32.86 -3.35 9.08
C SER A 16 31.47 -3.92 9.35
N PHE A 17 31.36 -5.19 9.78
CA PHE A 17 30.08 -5.81 10.13
C PHE A 17 29.41 -5.14 11.33
N LEU A 18 30.17 -4.86 12.40
CA LEU A 18 29.65 -4.18 13.59
C LEU A 18 29.25 -2.74 13.28
N SER A 19 30.02 -2.03 12.46
CA SER A 19 29.65 -0.69 12.00
C SER A 19 28.35 -0.70 11.19
N ALA A 20 28.15 -1.69 10.31
CA ALA A 20 26.92 -1.83 9.53
C ALA A 20 25.69 -2.14 10.42
N LEU A 21 25.88 -2.95 11.47
CA LEU A 21 24.84 -3.27 12.44
C LEU A 21 24.40 -2.04 13.24
N VAL A 22 25.36 -1.22 13.69
CA VAL A 22 25.06 0.03 14.42
C VAL A 22 24.34 1.05 13.53
N SER A 23 24.58 1.04 12.22
CA SER A 23 23.86 1.88 11.25
C SER A 23 22.53 1.30 10.78
N THR A 24 22.12 0.11 11.25
CA THR A 24 20.86 -0.51 10.85
C THR A 24 19.71 0.12 11.65
N PRO A 25 18.63 0.59 10.99
CA PRO A 25 17.47 1.14 11.69
C PRO A 25 16.86 0.12 12.65
N THR A 26 16.38 0.59 13.80
CA THR A 26 15.64 -0.20 14.77
C THR A 26 14.17 0.23 14.82
N LEU A 27 13.28 -0.68 15.21
CA LEU A 27 11.86 -0.35 15.40
C LEU A 27 11.61 0.64 16.55
N GLY A 28 12.62 0.88 17.40
CA GLY A 28 12.56 1.84 18.50
C GLY A 28 13.19 3.20 18.16
N ASP A 29 13.73 3.36 16.95
CA ASP A 29 14.18 4.66 16.48
C ASP A 29 12.95 5.58 16.40
N ASN A 30 13.06 6.83 16.83
CA ASN A 30 11.95 7.80 16.80
C ASN A 30 11.55 8.24 15.38
N ASP A 31 11.95 7.47 14.38
CA ASP A 31 11.55 7.67 13.00
C ASP A 31 10.31 6.81 12.70
N ASP A 32 9.15 7.47 12.68
CA ASP A 32 7.87 6.90 12.25
C ASP A 32 7.86 6.51 10.75
N ALA A 33 9.00 6.51 10.05
CA ALA A 33 9.10 6.19 8.63
C ALA A 33 8.35 4.90 8.26
N ILE A 34 8.53 3.81 9.02
CA ILE A 34 7.89 2.51 8.71
C ILE A 34 6.37 2.54 8.97
N THR A 35 5.90 3.23 10.01
CA THR A 35 4.47 3.29 10.33
C THR A 35 3.70 4.11 9.30
N LYS A 36 4.37 5.08 8.66
CA LYS A 36 3.87 5.93 7.57
C LYS A 36 3.90 5.29 6.18
N LEU A 37 4.41 4.07 6.03
CA LEU A 37 4.39 3.36 4.75
C LEU A 37 3.00 2.80 4.43
N CYS A 38 2.55 3.05 3.20
CA CYS A 38 1.35 2.46 2.62
C CYS A 38 1.49 0.94 2.56
N LYS A 39 0.44 0.22 2.97
CA LYS A 39 0.38 -1.24 2.93
C LYS A 39 -0.72 -1.68 1.97
N PHE A 40 -0.51 -2.82 1.31
CA PHE A 40 -1.51 -3.42 0.42
C PHE A 40 -1.99 -4.75 1.00
N ASN A 41 -3.30 -4.89 1.16
CA ASN A 41 -3.91 -6.11 1.67
C ASN A 41 -4.87 -6.70 0.63
N PHE A 42 -4.64 -7.97 0.26
CA PHE A 42 -5.40 -8.66 -0.79
C PHE A 42 -6.51 -9.57 -0.24
N LYS A 43 -6.82 -9.51 1.07
CA LYS A 43 -7.87 -10.35 1.69
C LYS A 43 -9.24 -10.22 1.01
N PHE A 44 -9.55 -9.03 0.49
CA PHE A 44 -10.83 -8.72 -0.14
C PHE A 44 -10.80 -8.84 -1.67
N PHE A 45 -9.69 -9.34 -2.22
CA PHE A 45 -9.54 -9.49 -3.65
C PHE A 45 -10.59 -10.44 -4.23
N THR A 46 -11.28 -9.98 -5.26
CA THR A 46 -12.27 -10.74 -6.00
C THR A 46 -12.33 -10.22 -7.44
N TYR A 47 -13.19 -10.81 -8.26
CA TYR A 47 -13.40 -10.37 -9.63
C TYR A 47 -14.85 -10.64 -10.04
N GLU A 48 -15.40 -9.72 -10.81
CA GLU A 48 -16.63 -9.87 -11.57
C GLU A 48 -16.25 -10.21 -13.02
N VAL A 49 -16.76 -11.35 -13.49
CA VAL A 49 -16.53 -11.88 -14.85
C VAL A 49 -16.89 -10.82 -15.90
N ASP A 50 -16.05 -10.66 -16.92
CA ASP A 50 -16.19 -9.70 -18.03
C ASP A 50 -16.15 -8.20 -17.64
N VAL A 51 -16.04 -7.86 -16.36
CA VAL A 51 -15.98 -6.46 -15.88
C VAL A 51 -14.61 -6.13 -15.27
N THR A 52 -14.07 -7.03 -14.46
CA THR A 52 -12.77 -6.89 -13.80
C THR A 52 -11.93 -8.13 -14.06
N GLN A 53 -10.65 -8.10 -13.70
CA GLN A 53 -9.73 -9.18 -14.04
C GLN A 53 -9.22 -9.91 -12.79
N ASN A 54 -9.06 -11.22 -12.93
CA ASN A 54 -8.26 -12.05 -12.06
C ASN A 54 -6.77 -12.00 -12.48
N PHE A 55 -5.85 -12.35 -11.58
CA PHE A 55 -4.41 -12.33 -11.83
C PHE A 55 -3.98 -13.21 -13.00
N ASN A 56 -4.67 -14.33 -13.23
CA ASN A 56 -4.36 -15.25 -14.33
C ASN A 56 -4.80 -14.73 -15.71
N GLU A 57 -5.56 -13.63 -15.77
CA GLU A 57 -5.96 -12.97 -17.01
C GLU A 57 -4.97 -11.86 -17.43
N TRP A 58 -4.06 -11.49 -16.53
CA TRP A 58 -2.97 -10.55 -16.81
C TRP A 58 -1.75 -11.30 -17.35
N THR A 59 -1.09 -10.69 -18.32
CA THR A 59 0.18 -11.19 -18.86
C THR A 59 1.32 -11.00 -17.85
N GLN A 60 2.42 -11.75 -18.02
CA GLN A 60 3.61 -11.61 -17.16
C GLN A 60 4.18 -10.19 -17.10
N PRO A 61 4.28 -9.43 -18.21
CA PRO A 61 4.66 -8.03 -18.15
C PRO A 61 3.71 -7.17 -17.30
N GLU A 62 2.39 -7.33 -17.46
CA GLU A 62 1.41 -6.56 -16.71
C GLU A 62 1.48 -6.85 -15.20
N LEU A 63 1.68 -8.12 -14.82
CA LEU A 63 1.90 -8.50 -13.43
C LEU A 63 3.20 -7.91 -12.86
N SER A 64 4.26 -7.88 -13.66
CA SER A 64 5.54 -7.27 -13.27
C SER A 64 5.42 -5.76 -13.06
N GLU A 65 4.66 -5.08 -13.92
CA GLU A 65 4.32 -3.66 -13.77
C GLU A 65 3.47 -3.40 -12.53
N LEU A 66 2.50 -4.29 -12.23
CA LEU A 66 1.72 -4.23 -11.00
C LEU A 66 2.62 -4.30 -9.77
N PHE A 67 3.51 -5.30 -9.68
CA PHE A 67 4.40 -5.43 -8.52
C PHE A 67 5.39 -4.26 -8.39
N SER A 68 5.91 -3.75 -9.51
CA SER A 68 6.74 -2.54 -9.52
C SER A 68 5.97 -1.32 -8.99
N SER A 69 4.70 -1.19 -9.38
CA SER A 69 3.82 -0.12 -8.91
C SER A 69 3.52 -0.25 -7.41
N LEU A 70 3.19 -1.45 -6.94
CA LEU A 70 2.93 -1.73 -5.52
C LEU A 70 4.17 -1.43 -4.67
N GLN A 71 5.36 -1.82 -5.13
CA GLN A 71 6.63 -1.50 -4.47
C GLN A 71 6.81 0.01 -4.36
N ASN A 72 6.64 0.74 -5.47
CA ASN A 72 6.77 2.19 -5.49
C ASN A 72 5.75 2.86 -4.56
N PHE A 73 4.48 2.45 -4.60
CA PHE A 73 3.45 3.03 -3.75
C PHE A 73 3.66 2.71 -2.27
N SER A 74 4.23 1.55 -1.93
CA SER A 74 4.54 1.19 -0.55
C SER A 74 5.65 2.04 0.09
N ALA A 75 6.39 2.81 -0.70
CA ALA A 75 7.48 3.66 -0.20
C ALA A 75 7.00 4.95 0.48
N GLU A 76 5.73 5.31 0.33
CA GLU A 76 5.16 6.57 0.82
C GLU A 76 3.77 6.33 1.42
N SER A 77 3.23 7.32 2.13
CA SER A 77 1.88 7.23 2.75
C SER A 77 0.76 7.38 1.72
N LEU A 78 -0.45 6.91 2.07
CA LEU A 78 -1.66 7.18 1.28
C LEU A 78 -1.90 8.69 1.12
N GLU A 79 -1.62 9.49 2.16
CA GLU A 79 -1.74 10.95 2.10
C GLU A 79 -0.80 11.57 1.05
N TYR A 80 0.44 11.08 0.97
CA TYR A 80 1.37 11.50 -0.07
C TYR A 80 0.81 11.21 -1.46
N TRP A 81 0.33 9.99 -1.70
CA TRP A 81 -0.18 9.58 -3.02
C TRP A 81 -1.48 10.28 -3.41
N LYS A 82 -2.32 10.66 -2.43
CA LYS A 82 -3.52 11.48 -2.65
C LYS A 82 -3.15 12.86 -3.19
N ASN A 83 -2.03 13.42 -2.74
CA ASN A 83 -1.53 14.74 -3.13
C ASN A 83 -0.55 14.70 -4.32
N THR A 84 -0.19 13.50 -4.81
CA THR A 84 0.73 13.32 -5.92
C THR A 84 0.00 13.07 -7.23
N THR A 85 0.42 13.74 -8.30
CA THR A 85 -0.25 13.71 -9.60
C THR A 85 0.66 13.21 -10.72
N ALA A 86 0.08 12.52 -11.69
CA ALA A 86 0.74 11.97 -12.87
C ALA A 86 0.42 12.75 -14.15
N GLY A 87 1.44 12.91 -14.99
CA GLY A 87 1.31 13.38 -16.37
C GLY A 87 0.87 14.84 -16.54
N PRO A 88 0.71 15.30 -17.80
CA PRO A 88 0.45 16.71 -18.10
C PRO A 88 -0.87 17.24 -17.54
N LYS A 89 -1.87 16.37 -17.40
CA LYS A 89 -3.20 16.70 -16.86
C LYS A 89 -3.24 16.72 -15.33
N ARG A 90 -2.12 16.45 -14.66
CA ARG A 90 -2.00 16.39 -13.19
C ARG A 90 -3.08 15.49 -12.57
N THR A 91 -3.28 14.31 -13.15
CA THR A 91 -4.27 13.34 -12.65
C THR A 91 -3.74 12.69 -11.36
N PRO A 92 -4.47 12.67 -10.25
CA PRO A 92 -4.00 12.04 -9.02
C PRO A 92 -3.69 10.55 -9.18
N TYR A 93 -2.63 10.08 -8.50
CA TYR A 93 -2.31 8.65 -8.42
C TYR A 93 -3.35 7.91 -7.58
N LEU A 94 -3.63 8.43 -6.39
CA LEU A 94 -4.70 7.94 -5.51
C LEU A 94 -5.90 8.88 -5.55
N LEU A 95 -7.09 8.32 -5.75
CA LEU A 95 -8.36 8.99 -5.47
C LEU A 95 -9.12 8.19 -4.42
N ILE A 96 -9.66 8.88 -3.43
CA ILE A 96 -10.55 8.33 -2.39
C ILE A 96 -11.94 8.92 -2.61
N TYR A 97 -12.95 8.08 -2.60
CA TYR A 97 -14.35 8.38 -2.79
C TYR A 97 -15.10 8.13 -1.48
N ASP A 98 -16.13 8.94 -1.19
CA ASP A 98 -16.94 8.77 0.02
C ASP A 98 -17.84 7.51 -0.02
N GLY A 99 -17.97 6.85 -1.17
CA GLY A 99 -18.77 5.64 -1.33
C GLY A 99 -18.51 4.93 -2.65
N PHE A 100 -19.23 3.82 -2.85
CA PHE A 100 -19.21 3.10 -4.13
C PHE A 100 -19.78 4.00 -5.24
N PRO A 101 -19.25 3.91 -6.48
CA PRO A 101 -19.73 4.75 -7.58
C PRO A 101 -21.23 4.53 -7.84
N PRO A 102 -21.97 5.58 -8.25
CA PRO A 102 -23.35 5.41 -8.72
C PRO A 102 -23.43 4.43 -9.90
N GLU A 103 -24.59 3.79 -10.08
CA GLU A 103 -24.83 2.77 -11.11
C GLU A 103 -24.51 3.30 -12.52
N GLU A 104 -24.80 4.57 -12.80
CA GLU A 104 -24.51 5.21 -14.09
C GLU A 104 -23.02 5.52 -14.32
N LYS A 105 -22.18 5.35 -13.30
CA LYS A 105 -20.74 5.62 -13.35
C LYS A 105 -19.89 4.35 -13.28
N THR A 106 -20.48 3.18 -13.15
CA THR A 106 -19.74 1.92 -13.02
C THR A 106 -20.37 0.81 -13.84
N LYS A 107 -19.58 -0.15 -14.30
CA LYS A 107 -20.09 -1.38 -14.91
C LYS A 107 -20.20 -2.54 -13.93
N LEU A 108 -19.75 -2.34 -12.69
CA LEU A 108 -19.86 -3.35 -11.64
C LEU A 108 -21.30 -3.46 -11.17
N SER A 109 -21.71 -4.69 -10.86
CA SER A 109 -23.04 -4.99 -10.32
C SER A 109 -23.34 -4.34 -8.95
N GLY A 110 -22.32 -3.87 -8.25
CA GLY A 110 -22.41 -3.18 -6.97
C GLY A 110 -21.15 -3.33 -6.12
N PRO A 111 -21.14 -2.79 -4.88
CA PRO A 111 -20.03 -2.98 -3.96
C PRO A 111 -19.93 -4.44 -3.55
N SER A 112 -18.70 -4.96 -3.45
CA SER A 112 -18.46 -6.29 -2.90
C SER A 112 -19.03 -6.38 -1.48
N LYS A 113 -19.83 -7.43 -1.22
CA LYS A 113 -20.50 -7.66 0.07
C LYS A 113 -19.54 -7.81 1.25
N SER A 114 -18.27 -8.08 0.99
CA SER A 114 -17.24 -8.20 2.01
C SER A 114 -16.62 -6.86 2.43
N VAL A 115 -16.87 -5.78 1.69
CA VAL A 115 -16.34 -4.45 2.01
C VAL A 115 -17.19 -3.81 3.11
N PRO A 116 -16.59 -3.32 4.21
CA PRO A 116 -17.33 -2.60 5.26
C PRO A 116 -18.07 -1.38 4.70
N LYS A 117 -19.24 -1.06 5.24
CA LYS A 117 -20.08 0.05 4.75
C LYS A 117 -19.43 1.41 5.00
N GLU A 118 -18.68 1.51 6.09
CA GLU A 118 -17.98 2.70 6.54
C GLU A 118 -16.66 2.92 5.79
N ALA A 119 -16.20 1.95 5.00
CA ALA A 119 -14.98 2.08 4.24
C ALA A 119 -15.13 3.07 3.08
N LYS A 120 -14.06 3.84 2.82
CA LYS A 120 -14.02 4.74 1.66
C LYS A 120 -13.42 4.00 0.47
N TRP A 121 -14.18 3.92 -0.61
CA TRP A 121 -13.69 3.34 -1.85
C TRP A 121 -12.57 4.18 -2.43
N ALA A 122 -11.63 3.57 -3.12
CA ALA A 122 -10.47 4.27 -3.65
C ALA A 122 -9.91 3.58 -4.89
N ARG A 123 -9.15 4.35 -5.67
CA ARG A 123 -8.38 3.81 -6.79
C ARG A 123 -6.94 4.30 -6.77
N PHE A 124 -6.01 3.38 -7.01
CA PHE A 124 -4.67 3.71 -7.49
C PHE A 124 -4.63 3.62 -9.01
N ARG A 125 -4.04 4.62 -9.65
CA ARG A 125 -3.71 4.59 -11.08
C ARG A 125 -2.39 3.85 -11.27
N LEU A 126 -2.42 2.74 -12.01
CA LEU A 126 -1.20 2.00 -12.38
C LEU A 126 -0.60 2.59 -13.66
N ASP A 127 -1.45 2.80 -14.68
CA ASP A 127 -1.05 3.42 -15.94
C ASP A 127 -2.22 4.25 -16.54
N THR A 128 -2.26 4.40 -17.85
CA THR A 128 -3.36 5.11 -18.54
C THR A 128 -4.71 4.40 -18.50
N THR A 129 -4.72 3.07 -18.53
CA THR A 129 -5.91 2.21 -18.62
C THR A 129 -6.10 1.35 -17.37
N LYS A 130 -5.04 0.98 -16.67
CA LYS A 130 -5.09 0.08 -15.52
C LYS A 130 -5.19 0.83 -14.20
N ARG A 131 -6.09 0.34 -13.34
CA ARG A 131 -6.25 0.78 -11.96
C ARG A 131 -6.28 -0.40 -11.00
N LEU A 132 -5.83 -0.13 -9.79
CA LEU A 132 -6.06 -0.98 -8.64
C LEU A 132 -7.21 -0.37 -7.84
N ILE A 133 -8.30 -1.13 -7.69
CA ILE A 133 -9.48 -0.68 -6.98
C ILE A 133 -9.50 -1.31 -5.61
N GLY A 134 -9.85 -0.52 -4.61
CA GLY A 134 -9.88 -0.99 -3.24
C GLY A 134 -10.62 -0.02 -2.33
N PHE A 135 -10.34 -0.13 -1.05
CA PHE A 135 -10.85 0.77 -0.04
C PHE A 135 -9.81 1.06 1.04
N VAL A 136 -10.05 2.13 1.78
CA VAL A 136 -9.27 2.53 2.96
C VAL A 136 -10.20 2.66 4.16
N ILE A 137 -9.64 2.45 5.35
CA ILE A 137 -10.38 2.71 6.59
C ILE A 137 -10.28 4.20 6.89
N PRO A 138 -11.40 4.90 7.11
CA PRO A 138 -11.37 6.31 7.47
C PRO A 138 -10.58 6.56 8.76
N GLU A 139 -9.89 7.69 8.83
CA GLU A 139 -9.03 8.06 9.97
C GLU A 139 -9.79 8.12 11.29
N GLU A 140 -11.08 8.44 11.26
CA GLU A 140 -11.95 8.45 12.44
C GLU A 140 -12.02 7.07 13.14
N PHE A 141 -11.79 5.97 12.43
CA PHE A 141 -11.70 4.62 13.00
C PHE A 141 -10.27 4.21 13.40
N ALA A 142 -9.26 5.02 13.04
CA ALA A 142 -7.87 4.81 13.44
C ALA A 142 -7.53 5.42 14.82
N VAL A 143 -8.48 6.12 15.48
CA VAL A 143 -8.22 6.82 16.75
C VAL A 143 -8.36 5.90 17.98
N SER A 144 -7.20 5.68 18.62
CA SER A 144 -6.88 5.28 20.00
C SER A 144 -7.87 4.43 20.82
N ALA A 145 -7.46 3.20 21.13
CA ALA A 145 -7.27 2.52 22.43
C ALA A 145 -8.06 2.90 23.71
N LYS A 146 -9.06 3.79 23.68
CA LYS A 146 -9.87 4.18 24.84
C LYS A 146 -11.01 3.20 25.13
N GLU A 147 -11.37 2.36 24.16
CA GLU A 147 -12.37 1.31 24.34
C GLU A 147 -11.70 -0.04 24.10
N MET A 148 -11.16 -0.63 25.18
CA MET A 148 -11.04 -2.06 25.54
C MET A 148 -10.90 -3.17 24.47
N SER A 149 -10.54 -2.83 23.24
CA SER A 149 -10.29 -3.70 22.10
C SER A 149 -8.93 -3.26 21.57
N ALA A 150 -7.90 -4.02 21.91
CA ALA A 150 -6.48 -3.68 21.72
C ALA A 150 -6.01 -3.71 20.25
N THR A 151 -6.90 -3.45 19.28
CA THR A 151 -6.57 -3.47 17.85
C THR A 151 -7.08 -2.19 17.20
N ILE A 152 -6.14 -1.35 16.77
CA ILE A 152 -6.39 -0.11 16.03
C ILE A 152 -6.37 -0.44 14.54
N PHE A 153 -7.28 0.13 13.76
CA PHE A 153 -7.22 0.01 12.31
C PHE A 153 -6.08 0.85 11.74
N ASP A 154 -5.30 0.27 10.83
CA ASP A 154 -4.29 1.00 10.08
C ASP A 154 -4.96 1.77 8.93
N SER A 155 -5.12 3.08 9.09
CA SER A 155 -5.66 3.98 8.05
C SER A 155 -4.74 4.13 6.85
N ASN A 156 -3.49 3.66 6.93
CA ASN A 156 -2.52 3.69 5.86
C ASN A 156 -2.44 2.35 5.09
N CYS A 157 -3.44 1.48 5.27
CA CYS A 157 -3.59 0.24 4.54
C CYS A 157 -4.65 0.37 3.43
N PHE A 158 -4.26 0.07 2.20
CA PHE A 158 -5.14 -0.05 1.04
C PHE A 158 -5.55 -1.51 0.86
N TYR A 159 -6.85 -1.77 1.01
CA TYR A 159 -7.43 -3.10 0.84
C TYR A 159 -7.85 -3.28 -0.61
N VAL A 160 -7.08 -4.08 -1.35
CA VAL A 160 -7.31 -4.35 -2.77
C VAL A 160 -8.54 -5.23 -2.93
N VAL A 161 -9.45 -4.81 -3.82
CA VAL A 161 -10.67 -5.54 -4.16
C VAL A 161 -10.65 -6.00 -5.62
N TYR A 162 -10.30 -5.13 -6.58
CA TYR A 162 -10.32 -5.48 -8.00
C TYR A 162 -9.08 -5.00 -8.76
N LEU A 163 -8.71 -5.75 -9.80
CA LEU A 163 -7.91 -5.23 -10.92
C LEU A 163 -8.87 -4.69 -11.99
N ASP A 164 -8.66 -3.44 -12.39
CA ASP A 164 -9.51 -2.75 -13.37
C ASP A 164 -8.65 -2.27 -14.55
N ARG A 165 -8.46 -3.13 -15.55
CA ARG A 165 -7.70 -2.83 -16.78
C ARG A 165 -8.44 -1.89 -17.73
N ASP A 166 -9.76 -1.88 -17.66
CA ASP A 166 -10.62 -1.30 -18.69
C ASP A 166 -11.43 -0.08 -18.21
N HIS A 167 -11.08 0.46 -17.03
CA HIS A 167 -11.73 1.62 -16.41
C HIS A 167 -13.21 1.42 -16.07
N ASN A 168 -13.59 0.20 -15.71
CA ASN A 168 -14.98 -0.15 -15.46
C ASN A 168 -15.47 0.25 -14.07
N PHE A 169 -14.58 0.61 -13.14
CA PHE A 169 -14.97 0.99 -11.78
C PHE A 169 -15.66 2.35 -11.71
N TYR A 170 -15.07 3.40 -12.29
CA TYR A 170 -15.62 4.76 -12.24
C TYR A 170 -15.36 5.48 -13.56
N SER A 171 -16.31 5.41 -14.49
CA SER A 171 -16.24 6.14 -15.76
C SER A 171 -16.32 7.65 -15.52
N SER A 172 -15.46 8.41 -16.20
CA SER A 172 -15.46 9.88 -16.14
C SER A 172 -16.76 10.46 -16.68
#